data_AF-N1WIV9-F1
#
_entry.id   AF-N1WIV9-F1
#
_cell.length_a   1.000
_cell.length_b   1.000
_cell.length_c   1.000
_cell.angle_alpha   90.00
_cell.angle_beta   90.00
_cell.angle_gamma   90.00
#
_symmetry.space_group_name_H-M   'P 1'
#
loop_
_entity.id
_entity.type
_entity.pdbx_description
1 polymer ?
#
loop_
_entity_poly.entity_id
_entity_poly.type
_entity_poly.pdbx_seq_one_letter_code
_entity_poly.pdbx_strand_id
1 'polypeptide(L)'
;MGNRFLRLTIFISIAITLFSFWDHHLVGYLKDFIVFIHEIGHAVAALLTGGSVHAIELHGNESGETIAIPNSGTGSFIFVVSAGYLGSCLIGGFLLNRGFSGKMIRPTLISFGAILLLMTISYSKPGNLAQYTGILWGLGFVLLGFFNLKFNRFVLVFIGTSITLYSLYDLLDFTGNIAYTDAGIMATWITGANPTQGIPKSVIVLGYLIALLWSFFSLSIIFVSVKKVFQSGISEPELPQDENFFQLSEDGNTEAPFPGEVTPEVMEWFFNKGLDLNGKPLPAEFLEKEES
;
A
#
# COMPACT_ATOMS: atom_id res chain seq x y z
N MET A 1 -2.42 22.03 -4.77
CA MET A 1 -1.62 21.28 -5.76
C MET A 1 -0.37 20.61 -5.16
N GLY A 2 0.29 21.18 -4.14
CA GLY A 2 1.55 20.65 -3.57
C GLY A 2 1.53 19.18 -3.14
N ASN A 3 0.46 18.71 -2.48
CA ASN A 3 0.37 17.31 -2.03
C ASN A 3 0.32 16.28 -3.17
N ARG A 4 -0.13 16.66 -4.37
CA ARG A 4 -0.21 15.72 -5.51
C ARG A 4 1.16 15.51 -6.15
N PHE A 5 1.89 16.60 -6.36
CA PHE A 5 3.23 16.57 -6.92
C PHE A 5 4.21 15.83 -6.01
N LEU A 6 4.12 16.03 -4.69
CA LEU A 6 4.93 15.29 -3.72
C LEU A 6 4.68 13.78 -3.78
N ARG A 7 3.40 13.35 -3.78
CA ARG A 7 3.06 11.93 -3.90
C ARG A 7 3.60 11.30 -5.18
N LEU A 8 3.47 12.01 -6.30
CA LEU A 8 3.98 11.55 -7.59
C LEU A 8 5.51 11.46 -7.56
N THR A 9 6.18 12.46 -7.00
CA THR A 9 7.64 12.49 -6.86
C THR A 9 8.13 11.31 -6.01
N ILE A 10 7.47 11.02 -4.88
CA ILE A 10 7.80 9.85 -4.04
C ILE A 10 7.62 8.55 -4.83
N PHE A 11 6.48 8.38 -5.50
CA PHE A 11 6.20 7.18 -6.28
C PHE A 11 7.24 6.94 -7.38
N ILE A 12 7.53 7.98 -8.18
CA ILE A 12 8.52 7.92 -9.25
C ILE A 12 9.92 7.70 -8.68
N SER A 13 10.28 8.35 -7.58
CA SER A 13 11.59 8.18 -6.94
C SER A 13 11.81 6.75 -6.48
N ILE A 14 10.80 6.12 -5.86
CA ILE A 14 10.87 4.70 -5.48
C ILE A 14 11.00 3.82 -6.73
N ALA A 15 10.20 4.06 -7.77
CA ALA A 15 10.25 3.28 -8.99
C ALA A 15 11.62 3.36 -9.69
N ILE A 16 12.19 4.56 -9.83
CA ILE A 16 13.52 4.78 -10.39
C ILE A 16 14.60 4.09 -9.55
N THR A 17 14.49 4.18 -8.22
CA THR A 17 15.44 3.52 -7.31
C THR A 17 15.39 2.00 -7.49
N LEU A 18 14.20 1.40 -7.48
CA LEU A 18 14.04 -0.04 -7.69
C LEU A 18 14.59 -0.49 -9.05
N PHE A 19 14.32 0.29 -10.11
CA PHE A 19 14.84 0.00 -11.45
C PHE A 19 16.38 0.11 -11.52
N SER A 20 16.96 1.09 -10.83
CA SER A 20 18.42 1.27 -10.79
C SER A 20 19.15 0.14 -10.07
N PHE A 21 18.49 -0.50 -9.11
CA PHE A 21 19.02 -1.62 -8.33
C PHE A 21 18.38 -2.97 -8.72
N TRP A 22 17.82 -3.09 -9.92
CA TRP A 22 17.02 -4.25 -10.32
C TRP A 22 17.73 -5.60 -10.17
N ASP A 23 19.02 -5.64 -10.49
CA ASP A 23 19.85 -6.85 -10.45
C ASP A 23 20.54 -7.05 -9.08
N HIS A 24 20.26 -6.19 -8.10
CA HIS A 24 20.86 -6.27 -6.77
C HIS A 24 20.16 -7.33 -5.91
N HIS A 25 20.93 -8.14 -5.18
CA HIS A 25 20.44 -9.23 -4.32
C HIS A 25 19.31 -8.83 -3.36
N LEU A 26 19.36 -7.60 -2.80
CA LEU A 26 18.29 -7.08 -1.94
C LEU A 26 16.96 -6.89 -2.67
N VAL A 27 17.01 -6.47 -3.94
CA VAL A 27 15.81 -6.41 -4.78
C VAL A 27 15.38 -7.83 -5.15
N GLY A 28 16.31 -8.78 -5.31
CA GLY A 28 16.00 -10.20 -5.45
C GLY A 28 15.05 -10.73 -4.37
N TYR A 29 15.35 -10.51 -3.08
CA TYR A 29 14.44 -10.91 -1.98
C TYR A 29 13.06 -10.23 -2.03
N LEU A 30 13.00 -9.00 -2.55
CA LEU A 30 11.76 -8.28 -2.76
C LEU A 30 10.97 -8.87 -3.94
N LYS A 31 11.65 -9.27 -5.02
CA LYS A 31 11.05 -9.93 -6.17
C LYS A 31 10.47 -11.29 -5.79
N ASP A 32 11.22 -12.12 -5.06
CA ASP A 32 10.73 -13.39 -4.53
C ASP A 32 9.47 -13.21 -3.66
N PHE A 33 9.45 -12.15 -2.86
CA PHE A 33 8.26 -11.79 -2.09
C PHE A 33 7.07 -11.41 -2.97
N ILE A 34 7.29 -10.68 -4.07
CA ILE A 34 6.20 -10.30 -4.97
C ILE A 34 5.69 -11.52 -5.75
N VAL A 35 6.56 -12.41 -6.19
CA VAL A 35 6.18 -13.72 -6.76
C VAL A 35 5.37 -14.52 -5.73
N PHE A 36 5.75 -14.50 -4.46
CA PHE A 36 4.95 -15.15 -3.42
C PHE A 36 3.54 -14.57 -3.28
N ILE A 37 3.38 -13.24 -3.43
CA ILE A 37 2.05 -12.61 -3.46
C ILE A 37 1.23 -13.07 -4.66
N HIS A 38 1.86 -13.23 -5.83
CA HIS A 38 1.23 -13.77 -7.03
C HIS A 38 0.68 -15.17 -6.78
N GLU A 39 1.51 -16.06 -6.23
CA GLU A 39 1.13 -17.43 -5.88
C GLU A 39 0.00 -17.49 -4.83
N ILE A 40 0.07 -16.64 -3.81
CA ILE A 40 -1.02 -16.49 -2.84
C ILE A 40 -2.32 -16.05 -3.52
N GLY A 41 -2.25 -15.24 -4.58
CA GLY A 41 -3.41 -14.88 -5.40
C GLY A 41 -4.15 -16.09 -5.95
N HIS A 42 -3.43 -17.03 -6.57
CA HIS A 42 -4.00 -18.29 -7.03
C HIS A 42 -4.58 -19.11 -5.89
N ALA A 43 -3.83 -19.25 -4.79
CA ALA A 43 -4.25 -20.02 -3.64
C ALA A 43 -5.53 -19.47 -3.00
N VAL A 44 -5.60 -18.16 -2.79
CA VAL A 44 -6.80 -17.48 -2.24
C VAL A 44 -7.98 -17.65 -3.20
N ALA A 45 -7.79 -17.49 -4.50
CA ALA A 45 -8.86 -17.70 -5.48
C ALA A 45 -9.37 -19.15 -5.49
N ALA A 46 -8.48 -20.12 -5.32
CA ALA A 46 -8.86 -21.54 -5.23
C ALA A 46 -9.72 -21.78 -3.98
N LEU A 47 -9.29 -21.28 -2.83
CA LEU A 47 -10.05 -21.40 -1.58
C LEU A 47 -11.41 -20.69 -1.65
N LEU A 48 -11.47 -19.47 -2.21
CA LEU A 48 -12.71 -18.70 -2.36
C LEU A 48 -13.73 -19.37 -3.28
N THR A 49 -13.27 -20.13 -4.27
CA THR A 49 -14.16 -20.86 -5.19
C THR A 49 -14.56 -22.24 -4.66
N GLY A 50 -14.14 -22.60 -3.44
CA GLY A 50 -14.41 -23.90 -2.82
C GLY A 50 -13.48 -25.02 -3.27
N GLY A 51 -12.36 -24.68 -3.92
CA GLY A 51 -11.28 -25.60 -4.23
C GLY A 51 -10.36 -25.87 -3.02
N SER A 52 -9.22 -26.50 -3.29
CA SER A 52 -8.20 -26.80 -2.28
C SER A 52 -6.82 -26.40 -2.76
N VAL A 53 -5.94 -26.06 -1.81
CA VAL A 53 -4.55 -25.71 -2.05
C VAL A 53 -3.68 -26.75 -1.34
N HIS A 54 -2.69 -27.29 -2.05
CA HIS A 54 -1.80 -28.31 -1.52
C HIS A 54 -0.46 -27.72 -1.12
N ALA A 55 0.13 -26.89 -1.97
CA ALA A 55 1.43 -26.29 -1.71
C ALA A 55 1.61 -24.97 -2.48
N ILE A 56 2.45 -24.10 -1.92
CA ILE A 56 3.02 -22.94 -2.58
C ILE A 56 4.55 -23.06 -2.50
N GLU A 57 5.22 -22.95 -3.64
CA GLU A 57 6.68 -23.06 -3.75
C GLU A 57 7.27 -21.85 -4.48
N LEU A 58 8.50 -21.50 -4.10
CA LEU A 58 9.31 -20.48 -4.77
C LEU A 58 10.64 -21.09 -5.16
N HIS A 59 11.16 -20.72 -6.32
CA HIS A 59 12.38 -21.32 -6.88
C HIS A 59 13.60 -20.38 -6.86
N GLY A 60 13.44 -19.10 -6.46
CA GLY A 60 14.55 -18.15 -6.29
C GLY A 60 15.17 -17.63 -7.59
N ASN A 61 14.44 -17.80 -8.70
CA ASN A 61 14.77 -17.35 -10.04
C ASN A 61 13.61 -16.55 -10.64
N GLU A 62 12.93 -15.75 -9.82
CA GLU A 62 11.74 -14.98 -10.21
C GLU A 62 10.54 -15.87 -10.60
N SER A 63 10.57 -17.17 -10.26
CA SER A 63 9.46 -18.11 -10.49
C SER A 63 8.98 -18.79 -9.20
N GLY A 64 7.70 -19.17 -9.24
CA GLY A 64 7.02 -19.91 -8.20
C GLY A 64 5.92 -20.77 -8.80
N GLU A 65 5.32 -21.63 -7.98
CA GLU A 65 4.16 -22.40 -8.38
C GLU A 65 3.21 -22.64 -7.20
N THR A 66 1.91 -22.61 -7.52
CA THR A 66 0.83 -22.96 -6.61
C THR A 66 0.16 -24.24 -7.06
N ILE A 67 0.30 -25.29 -6.26
CA ILE A 67 -0.36 -26.57 -6.49
C ILE A 67 -1.74 -26.50 -5.87
N ALA A 68 -2.76 -26.21 -6.69
CA ALA A 68 -4.15 -26.10 -6.27
C ALA A 68 -5.09 -26.93 -7.15
N ILE A 69 -6.19 -27.39 -6.56
CA ILE A 69 -7.31 -28.05 -7.25
C ILE A 69 -8.51 -27.11 -7.16
N PRO A 70 -8.85 -26.41 -8.26
CA PRO A 70 -10.06 -25.58 -8.32
C PRO A 70 -11.32 -26.43 -8.15
N ASN A 71 -12.42 -25.80 -7.73
CA ASN A 71 -13.71 -26.47 -7.63
C ASN A 71 -14.23 -26.87 -9.02
N SER A 72 -15.15 -27.83 -9.08
CA SER A 72 -15.77 -28.28 -10.33
C SER A 72 -16.58 -27.14 -10.96
N GLY A 73 -15.99 -26.44 -11.92
CA GLY A 73 -16.65 -25.40 -12.69
C GLY A 73 -15.66 -24.56 -13.51
N THR A 74 -16.01 -24.32 -14.78
CA THR A 74 -15.24 -23.47 -15.71
C THR A 74 -14.91 -22.10 -15.11
N GLY A 75 -15.85 -21.48 -14.40
CA GLY A 75 -15.64 -20.18 -13.77
C GLY A 75 -14.61 -20.22 -12.64
N SER A 76 -14.55 -21.30 -11.86
CA SER A 76 -13.57 -21.45 -10.77
C SER A 76 -12.16 -21.50 -11.33
N PHE A 77 -11.92 -22.33 -12.35
CA PHE A 77 -10.61 -22.43 -12.99
C PHE A 77 -10.15 -21.10 -13.59
N ILE A 78 -11.01 -20.43 -14.35
CA ILE A 78 -10.68 -19.12 -14.96
C ILE A 78 -10.32 -18.09 -13.88
N PHE A 79 -11.08 -18.05 -12.79
CA PHE A 79 -10.82 -17.13 -11.70
C PHE A 79 -9.49 -17.43 -11.01
N VAL A 80 -9.20 -18.70 -10.71
CA VAL A 80 -7.95 -19.14 -10.09
C VAL A 80 -6.75 -18.76 -10.94
N VAL A 81 -6.75 -19.13 -12.22
CA VAL A 81 -5.59 -18.90 -13.10
C VAL A 81 -5.40 -17.40 -13.41
N SER A 82 -6.46 -16.59 -13.39
CA SER A 82 -6.32 -15.13 -13.57
C SER A 82 -5.84 -14.41 -12.30
N ALA A 83 -5.93 -15.05 -11.13
CA ALA A 83 -5.80 -14.37 -9.84
C ALA A 83 -4.37 -13.95 -9.49
N GLY A 84 -3.34 -14.57 -10.07
CA GLY A 84 -1.95 -14.16 -9.88
C GLY A 84 -1.71 -12.74 -10.38
N TYR A 85 -1.73 -12.55 -11.70
CA TYR A 85 -1.49 -11.25 -12.34
C TYR A 85 -2.44 -10.15 -11.85
N LEU A 86 -3.75 -10.44 -11.86
CA LEU A 86 -4.75 -9.44 -11.48
C LEU A 86 -4.75 -9.17 -9.98
N GLY A 87 -4.55 -10.20 -9.15
CA GLY A 87 -4.49 -10.09 -7.70
C GLY A 87 -3.30 -9.25 -7.25
N SER A 88 -2.12 -9.49 -7.80
CA SER A 88 -0.91 -8.69 -7.53
C SER A 88 -1.13 -7.21 -7.83
N CYS A 89 -1.73 -6.88 -8.99
CA CYS A 89 -2.09 -5.51 -9.34
C CYS A 89 -3.07 -4.87 -8.35
N LEU A 90 -4.09 -5.62 -7.92
CA LEU A 90 -5.09 -5.14 -6.96
C LEU A 90 -4.48 -4.89 -5.57
N ILE A 91 -3.63 -5.80 -5.08
CA ILE A 91 -2.93 -5.68 -3.81
C ILE A 91 -1.96 -4.50 -3.85
N GLY A 92 -1.14 -4.38 -4.90
CA GLY A 92 -0.22 -3.25 -5.07
C GLY A 92 -0.96 -1.91 -5.06
N GLY A 93 -2.05 -1.80 -5.82
CA GLY A 93 -2.90 -0.61 -5.85
C GLY A 93 -3.58 -0.30 -4.51
N PHE A 94 -4.04 -1.32 -3.79
CA PHE A 94 -4.63 -1.18 -2.47
C PHE A 94 -3.62 -0.66 -1.44
N LEU A 95 -2.43 -1.24 -1.37
CA LEU A 95 -1.37 -0.81 -0.45
C LEU A 95 -0.92 0.62 -0.75
N LEU A 96 -0.77 0.99 -2.03
CA LEU A 96 -0.51 2.37 -2.45
C LEU A 96 -1.59 3.32 -1.96
N ASN A 97 -2.86 2.94 -2.12
CA ASN A 97 -3.98 3.78 -1.68
C ASN A 97 -3.97 3.99 -0.16
N ARG A 98 -3.72 2.93 0.64
CA ARG A 98 -3.63 3.03 2.10
C ARG A 98 -2.41 3.83 2.55
N GLY A 99 -1.24 3.61 1.93
CA GLY A 99 -0.03 4.38 2.19
C GLY A 99 -0.20 5.87 1.91
N PHE A 100 -0.72 6.25 0.75
CA PHE A 100 -0.88 7.67 0.41
C PHE A 100 -2.05 8.37 1.10
N SER A 101 -3.15 7.66 1.39
CA SER A 101 -4.26 8.22 2.17
C SER A 101 -3.90 8.40 3.65
N GLY A 102 -2.95 7.62 4.17
CA GLY A 102 -2.59 7.61 5.58
C GLY A 102 -3.63 6.97 6.50
N LYS A 103 -4.73 6.44 5.94
CA LYS A 103 -5.85 5.86 6.69
C LYS A 103 -5.66 4.36 6.83
N MET A 104 -5.97 3.83 8.01
CA MET A 104 -5.91 2.39 8.32
C MET A 104 -4.53 1.74 8.08
N ILE A 105 -3.43 2.49 8.24
CA ILE A 105 -2.06 1.98 8.00
C ILE A 105 -1.78 0.74 8.85
N ARG A 106 -1.94 0.85 10.18
CA ARG A 106 -1.64 -0.24 11.12
C ARG A 106 -2.51 -1.47 10.90
N PRO A 107 -3.85 -1.37 10.82
CA PRO A 107 -4.69 -2.51 10.48
C PRO A 107 -4.30 -3.16 9.15
N THR A 108 -3.96 -2.36 8.13
CA THR A 108 -3.53 -2.88 6.82
C THR A 108 -2.23 -3.68 6.93
N LEU A 109 -1.23 -3.19 7.65
CA LEU A 109 0.04 -3.91 7.86
C LEU A 109 -0.18 -5.21 8.63
N ILE A 110 -0.95 -5.17 9.73
CA ILE A 110 -1.23 -6.35 10.55
C ILE A 110 -2.01 -7.38 9.75
N SER A 111 -3.09 -6.98 9.04
CA SER A 111 -3.89 -7.93 8.26
C SER A 111 -3.11 -8.51 7.10
N PHE A 112 -2.34 -7.70 6.38
CA PHE A 112 -1.50 -8.15 5.27
C PHE A 112 -0.43 -9.13 5.74
N GLY A 113 0.29 -8.81 6.82
CA GLY A 113 1.28 -9.69 7.43
C GLY A 113 0.67 -10.97 8.00
N ALA A 114 -0.51 -10.90 8.63
CA ALA A 114 -1.19 -12.07 9.17
C ALA A 114 -1.67 -13.02 8.07
N ILE A 115 -2.20 -12.50 6.96
CA ILE A 115 -2.58 -13.31 5.79
C ILE A 115 -1.34 -14.00 5.22
N LEU A 116 -0.22 -13.28 5.06
CA LEU A 116 1.04 -13.86 4.62
C LEU A 116 1.46 -15.02 5.51
N LEU A 117 1.50 -14.83 6.83
CA LEU A 117 1.87 -15.88 7.79
C LEU A 117 0.91 -17.06 7.74
N LEU A 118 -0.39 -16.81 7.65
CA LEU A 118 -1.41 -17.85 7.55
C LEU A 118 -1.19 -18.72 6.31
N MET A 119 -1.00 -18.10 5.15
CA MET A 119 -0.76 -18.82 3.89
C MET A 119 0.57 -19.58 3.93
N THR A 120 1.59 -18.97 4.53
CA THR A 120 2.91 -19.58 4.70
C THR A 120 2.84 -20.83 5.57
N ILE A 121 2.27 -20.72 6.78
CA ILE A 121 2.18 -21.85 7.71
C ILE A 121 1.30 -22.97 7.14
N SER A 122 0.26 -22.62 6.39
CA SER A 122 -0.70 -23.60 5.86
C SER A 122 -0.19 -24.34 4.63
N TYR A 123 0.56 -23.67 3.73
CA TYR A 123 0.82 -24.18 2.39
C TYR A 123 2.30 -24.17 1.95
N SER A 124 3.23 -23.60 2.74
CA SER A 124 4.65 -23.70 2.41
C SER A 124 5.31 -24.90 3.08
N LYS A 125 6.25 -25.55 2.37
CA LYS A 125 7.02 -26.67 2.92
C LYS A 125 8.08 -26.16 3.91
N PRO A 126 8.27 -26.82 5.06
CA PRO A 126 9.32 -26.46 6.01
C PRO A 126 10.72 -26.43 5.37
N GLY A 127 11.44 -25.32 5.55
CA GLY A 127 12.79 -25.13 5.00
C GLY A 127 12.84 -24.70 3.53
N ASN A 128 11.70 -24.49 2.87
CA ASN A 128 11.66 -23.93 1.51
C ASN A 128 11.76 -22.39 1.55
N LEU A 129 12.28 -21.79 0.48
CA LEU A 129 12.30 -20.35 0.23
C LEU A 129 10.93 -19.68 0.47
N ALA A 130 9.83 -20.29 0.01
CA ALA A 130 8.48 -19.77 0.26
C ALA A 130 8.19 -19.58 1.75
N GLN A 131 8.64 -20.52 2.59
CA GLN A 131 8.47 -20.43 4.04
C GLN A 131 9.30 -19.27 4.62
N TYR A 132 10.57 -19.16 4.23
CA TYR A 132 11.45 -18.09 4.71
C TYR A 132 10.94 -16.71 4.31
N THR A 133 10.59 -16.54 3.03
CA THR A 133 10.02 -15.30 2.49
C THR A 133 8.74 -14.93 3.22
N GLY A 134 7.81 -15.87 3.35
CA GLY A 134 6.53 -15.64 4.01
C GLY A 134 6.64 -15.30 5.50
N ILE A 135 7.50 -16.00 6.25
CA ILE A 135 7.75 -15.70 7.67
C ILE A 135 8.44 -14.34 7.84
N LEU A 136 9.49 -14.07 7.07
CA LEU A 136 10.27 -12.83 7.17
C LEU A 136 9.40 -11.60 6.92
N TRP A 137 8.72 -11.57 5.77
CA TRP A 137 7.87 -10.44 5.39
C TRP A 137 6.59 -10.39 6.24
N GLY A 138 5.97 -11.53 6.52
CA GLY A 138 4.77 -11.62 7.34
C GLY A 138 4.99 -11.11 8.76
N LEU A 139 6.01 -11.61 9.47
CA LEU A 139 6.37 -11.11 10.80
C LEU A 139 6.81 -9.65 10.74
N GLY A 140 7.59 -9.26 9.73
CA GLY A 140 8.01 -7.88 9.52
C GLY A 140 6.83 -6.91 9.48
N PHE A 141 5.80 -7.20 8.69
CA PHE A 141 4.61 -6.35 8.59
C PHE A 141 3.76 -6.35 9.86
N VAL A 142 3.58 -7.51 10.51
CA VAL A 142 2.85 -7.60 11.77
C VAL A 142 3.54 -6.77 12.85
N LEU A 143 4.86 -6.93 13.02
CA LEU A 143 5.65 -6.16 13.99
C LEU A 143 5.58 -4.66 13.70
N LEU A 144 5.80 -4.25 12.45
CA LEU A 144 5.68 -2.85 12.04
C LEU A 144 4.28 -2.30 12.33
N GLY A 145 3.22 -3.08 12.09
CA GLY A 145 1.84 -2.66 12.37
C GLY A 145 1.53 -2.51 13.87
N PHE A 146 2.16 -3.31 14.73
CA PHE A 146 2.04 -3.15 16.18
C PHE A 146 2.66 -1.85 16.66
N PHE A 147 3.81 -1.45 16.12
CA PHE A 147 4.45 -0.18 16.46
C PHE A 147 3.81 1.00 15.71
N ASN A 148 3.54 2.10 16.41
CA ASN A 148 2.99 3.30 15.77
C ASN A 148 4.10 4.20 15.17
N LEU A 149 4.83 3.67 14.19
CA LEU A 149 5.96 4.37 13.58
C LEU A 149 5.49 5.28 12.44
N LYS A 150 6.00 6.52 12.40
CA LYS A 150 5.72 7.48 11.31
C LYS A 150 6.14 6.92 9.93
N PHE A 151 7.14 6.04 9.90
CA PHE A 151 7.66 5.42 8.69
C PHE A 151 6.75 4.31 8.11
N ASN A 152 5.78 3.77 8.87
CA ASN A 152 4.87 2.72 8.38
C ASN A 152 4.10 3.13 7.12
N ARG A 153 3.80 4.43 7.01
CA ARG A 153 3.19 5.01 5.81
C ARG A 153 4.07 4.81 4.58
N PHE A 154 5.37 5.08 4.72
CA PHE A 154 6.34 4.92 3.67
C PHE A 154 6.49 3.45 3.29
N VAL A 155 6.50 2.53 4.27
CA VAL A 155 6.55 1.08 4.01
C VAL A 155 5.40 0.64 3.09
N LEU A 156 4.16 1.05 3.38
CA LEU A 156 3.01 0.71 2.52
C LEU A 156 3.16 1.28 1.10
N VAL A 157 3.64 2.51 0.96
CA VAL A 157 3.89 3.13 -0.35
C VAL A 157 4.99 2.36 -1.08
N PHE A 158 6.10 2.06 -0.41
CA PHE A 158 7.24 1.34 -0.98
C PHE A 158 6.83 -0.05 -1.47
N ILE A 159 6.15 -0.84 -0.63
CA ILE A 159 5.70 -2.19 -1.00
C ILE A 159 4.63 -2.14 -2.08
N GLY A 160 3.67 -1.21 -2.00
CA GLY A 160 2.65 -1.05 -3.02
C GLY A 160 3.25 -0.63 -4.38
N THR A 161 4.24 0.27 -4.40
CA THR A 161 4.99 0.62 -5.61
C THR A 161 5.77 -0.58 -6.14
N SER A 162 6.43 -1.33 -5.25
CA SER A 162 7.24 -2.48 -5.63
C SER A 162 6.40 -3.56 -6.31
N ILE A 163 5.28 -3.96 -5.69
CA ILE A 163 4.34 -4.92 -6.27
C ILE A 163 3.81 -4.40 -7.61
N THR A 164 3.39 -3.14 -7.66
CA THR A 164 2.83 -2.54 -8.90
C THR A 164 3.86 -2.53 -10.03
N LEU A 165 5.10 -2.15 -9.76
CA LEU A 165 6.18 -2.10 -10.75
C LEU A 165 6.56 -3.50 -11.22
N TYR A 166 6.72 -4.43 -10.28
CA TYR A 166 7.07 -5.80 -10.61
C TYR A 166 5.94 -6.50 -11.36
N SER A 167 4.67 -6.27 -11.02
CA SER A 167 3.54 -6.79 -11.81
C SER A 167 3.53 -6.28 -13.25
N LEU A 168 4.09 -5.10 -13.55
CA LEU A 168 4.27 -4.67 -14.94
C LEU A 168 5.41 -5.41 -15.63
N TYR A 169 6.49 -5.67 -14.90
CA TYR A 169 7.61 -6.47 -15.39
C TYR A 169 7.20 -7.92 -15.64
N ASP A 170 6.41 -8.51 -14.76
CA ASP A 170 5.90 -9.88 -14.82
C ASP A 170 5.04 -10.14 -16.08
N LEU A 171 4.36 -9.11 -16.61
CA LEU A 171 3.65 -9.20 -17.90
C LEU A 171 4.60 -9.42 -19.08
N LEU A 172 5.89 -9.13 -18.95
CA LEU A 172 6.89 -9.38 -19.98
C LEU A 172 7.18 -10.88 -20.12
N ASP A 173 6.89 -11.71 -19.12
CA ASP A 173 7.06 -13.17 -19.18
C ASP A 173 6.25 -13.79 -20.31
N PHE A 174 5.13 -13.14 -20.68
CA PHE A 174 4.34 -13.53 -21.85
C PHE A 174 5.13 -13.52 -23.16
N THR A 175 6.15 -12.68 -23.28
CA THR A 175 6.99 -12.56 -24.49
C THR A 175 8.00 -13.69 -24.63
N GLY A 176 8.36 -14.35 -23.52
CA GLY A 176 9.29 -15.47 -23.50
C GLY A 176 8.59 -16.76 -23.93
N ASN A 177 8.13 -17.54 -22.96
CA ASN A 177 7.53 -18.85 -23.22
C ASN A 177 6.09 -18.91 -22.70
N ILE A 178 5.17 -18.40 -23.53
CA ILE A 178 3.75 -18.25 -23.21
C ILE A 178 3.09 -19.53 -22.71
N ALA A 179 3.59 -20.71 -23.09
CA ALA A 179 3.01 -21.99 -22.70
C ALA A 179 3.16 -22.32 -21.21
N TYR A 180 4.17 -21.76 -20.54
CA TYR A 180 4.47 -21.99 -19.13
C TYR A 180 3.99 -20.87 -18.21
N THR A 181 3.26 -19.89 -18.75
CA THR A 181 2.62 -18.85 -17.94
C THR A 181 1.19 -19.25 -17.63
N ASP A 182 0.55 -18.55 -16.70
CA ASP A 182 -0.88 -18.71 -16.40
C ASP A 182 -1.77 -18.63 -17.66
N ALA A 183 -1.38 -17.80 -18.63
CA ALA A 183 -2.13 -17.63 -19.86
C ALA A 183 -2.01 -18.88 -20.75
N GLY A 184 -0.83 -19.50 -20.77
CA GLY A 184 -0.60 -20.80 -21.41
C GLY A 184 -1.33 -21.95 -20.73
N ILE A 185 -1.38 -21.95 -19.39
CA ILE A 185 -2.15 -22.92 -18.61
C ILE A 185 -3.64 -22.81 -18.97
N MET A 186 -4.17 -21.58 -19.01
CA MET A 186 -5.55 -21.34 -19.44
C MET A 186 -5.79 -21.76 -20.89
N ALA A 187 -4.89 -21.43 -21.81
CA ALA A 187 -5.01 -21.81 -23.21
C ALA A 187 -4.98 -23.33 -23.42
N THR A 188 -4.11 -24.04 -22.69
CA THR A 188 -4.01 -25.50 -22.70
C THR A 188 -5.30 -26.13 -22.21
N TRP A 189 -5.86 -25.60 -21.11
CA TRP A 189 -7.14 -26.05 -20.58
C TRP A 189 -8.31 -25.81 -21.55
N ILE A 190 -8.41 -24.62 -22.16
CA ILE A 190 -9.49 -24.30 -23.12
C ILE A 190 -9.42 -25.18 -24.36
N THR A 191 -8.22 -25.43 -24.89
CA THR A 191 -8.03 -26.23 -26.10
C THR A 191 -8.13 -27.73 -25.86
N GLY A 192 -8.10 -28.18 -24.60
CA GLY A 192 -8.03 -29.60 -24.25
C GLY A 192 -6.72 -30.27 -24.70
N ALA A 193 -5.67 -29.49 -24.95
CA ALA A 193 -4.39 -30.00 -25.41
C ALA A 193 -3.70 -30.81 -24.29
N ASN A 194 -3.08 -31.93 -24.67
CA ASN A 194 -2.32 -32.75 -23.72
C ASN A 194 -0.87 -32.24 -23.64
N PRO A 195 -0.39 -31.76 -22.49
CA PRO A 195 0.98 -31.26 -22.34
C PRO A 195 2.06 -32.28 -22.74
N THR A 196 1.78 -33.59 -22.62
CA THR A 196 2.76 -34.65 -22.88
C THR A 196 2.96 -34.95 -24.37
N GLN A 197 2.08 -34.47 -25.25
CA GLN A 197 2.16 -34.72 -26.70
C GLN A 197 2.79 -33.54 -27.47
N GLY A 198 3.32 -32.55 -26.74
CA GLY A 198 3.85 -31.31 -27.29
C GLY A 198 2.80 -30.20 -27.34
N ILE A 199 3.28 -28.96 -27.35
CA ILE A 199 2.41 -27.76 -27.29
C ILE A 199 1.94 -27.41 -28.71
N PRO A 200 0.63 -27.53 -29.02
CA PRO A 200 0.14 -27.19 -30.34
C PRO A 200 0.15 -25.67 -30.56
N LYS A 201 0.24 -25.25 -31.83
CA LYS A 201 0.24 -23.81 -32.19
C LYS A 201 -1.02 -23.07 -31.73
N SER A 202 -2.16 -23.76 -31.63
CA SER A 202 -3.41 -23.20 -31.12
C SER A 202 -3.29 -22.72 -29.67
N VAL A 203 -2.57 -23.45 -28.81
CA VAL A 203 -2.31 -23.06 -27.41
C VAL A 203 -1.46 -21.80 -27.37
N ILE A 204 -0.42 -21.72 -28.20
CA ILE A 204 0.46 -20.55 -28.26
C ILE A 204 -0.33 -19.31 -28.68
N VAL A 205 -1.12 -19.40 -29.77
CA VAL A 205 -1.92 -18.28 -30.27
C VAL A 205 -2.96 -17.84 -29.24
N LEU A 206 -3.70 -18.78 -28.65
CA LEU A 206 -4.71 -18.46 -27.64
C LEU A 206 -4.07 -17.89 -26.36
N GLY A 207 -2.92 -18.41 -25.95
CA GLY A 207 -2.15 -17.91 -24.81
C GLY A 207 -1.78 -16.43 -24.98
N TYR A 208 -1.30 -16.03 -26.16
CA TYR A 208 -1.02 -14.62 -26.43
C TYR A 208 -2.28 -13.74 -26.41
N LEU A 209 -3.43 -14.23 -26.88
CA LEU A 209 -4.69 -13.48 -26.81
C LEU A 209 -5.15 -13.27 -25.35
N ILE A 210 -5.02 -14.30 -24.52
CA ILE A 210 -5.34 -14.22 -23.08
C ILE A 210 -4.36 -13.28 -22.38
N ALA A 211 -3.06 -13.40 -22.66
CA ALA A 211 -2.02 -12.53 -22.13
C ALA A 211 -2.26 -11.05 -22.47
N LEU A 212 -2.65 -10.74 -23.71
CA LEU A 212 -3.02 -9.37 -24.10
C LEU A 212 -4.22 -8.85 -23.31
N LEU A 213 -5.24 -9.69 -23.12
CA LEU A 213 -6.42 -9.34 -22.34
C LEU A 213 -6.07 -9.06 -20.87
N TRP A 214 -5.28 -9.92 -20.24
CA TRP A 214 -4.83 -9.72 -18.86
C TRP A 214 -3.88 -8.55 -18.71
N SER A 215 -3.01 -8.31 -19.69
CA SER A 215 -2.16 -7.11 -19.71
C SER A 215 -3.01 -5.85 -19.72
N PHE A 216 -4.07 -5.82 -20.55
CA PHE A 216 -5.01 -4.71 -20.59
C PHE A 216 -5.70 -4.48 -19.23
N PHE A 217 -6.21 -5.54 -18.59
CA PHE A 217 -6.85 -5.43 -17.27
C PHE A 217 -5.86 -5.01 -16.17
N SER A 218 -4.66 -5.59 -16.15
CA SER A 218 -3.60 -5.27 -15.20
C SER A 218 -3.19 -3.80 -15.29
N LEU A 219 -2.92 -3.33 -16.52
CA LEU A 219 -2.61 -1.92 -16.78
C LEU A 219 -3.77 -1.00 -16.36
N SER A 220 -5.01 -1.41 -16.61
CA SER A 220 -6.20 -0.64 -16.20
C SER A 220 -6.33 -0.55 -14.68
N ILE A 221 -6.12 -1.65 -13.96
CA ILE A 221 -6.15 -1.68 -12.48
C ILE A 221 -5.06 -0.78 -11.91
N ILE A 222 -3.85 -0.89 -12.43
CA ILE A 222 -2.71 -0.06 -12.01
C ILE A 222 -3.01 1.41 -12.29
N PHE A 223 -3.46 1.73 -13.50
CA PHE A 223 -3.81 3.10 -13.90
C PHE A 223 -4.88 3.70 -12.98
N VAL A 224 -5.97 2.98 -12.71
CA VAL A 224 -7.04 3.44 -11.81
C VAL A 224 -6.53 3.64 -10.39
N SER A 225 -5.72 2.71 -9.87
CA SER A 225 -5.17 2.76 -8.52
C SER A 225 -4.25 3.96 -8.33
N VAL A 226 -3.33 4.16 -9.29
CA VAL A 226 -2.38 5.27 -9.32
C VAL A 226 -3.12 6.60 -9.51
N LYS A 227 -4.08 6.67 -10.43
CA LYS A 227 -4.92 7.86 -10.64
C LYS A 227 -5.70 8.24 -9.37
N LYS A 228 -6.32 7.27 -8.69
CA LYS A 228 -7.07 7.51 -7.44
C LYS A 228 -6.19 8.07 -6.34
N VAL A 229 -4.95 7.58 -6.22
CA VAL A 229 -3.94 8.08 -5.28
C VAL A 229 -3.60 9.56 -5.50
N PHE A 230 -3.54 10.00 -6.75
CA PHE A 230 -3.17 11.38 -7.09
C PHE A 230 -4.36 12.33 -7.18
N GLN A 231 -5.56 11.83 -7.45
CA GLN A 231 -6.78 12.65 -7.52
C GLN A 231 -7.40 12.91 -6.14
N SER A 232 -7.20 12.01 -5.17
CA SER A 232 -7.68 12.16 -3.79
C SER A 232 -6.98 13.36 -3.11
N GLY A 233 -7.57 14.54 -3.30
CA GLY A 233 -7.26 15.76 -2.56
C GLY A 233 -7.74 15.61 -1.11
N ILE A 234 -6.83 15.92 -0.19
CA ILE A 234 -7.02 16.41 1.17
C ILE A 234 -8.18 15.76 1.97
N SER A 235 -7.83 14.77 2.79
CA SER A 235 -8.31 14.81 4.17
C SER A 235 -7.04 14.99 4.99
N GLU A 236 -6.70 16.24 5.31
CA GLU A 236 -5.83 16.44 6.48
C GLU A 236 -6.58 15.81 7.68
N PRO A 237 -5.91 15.07 8.57
CA PRO A 237 -6.47 14.92 9.88
C PRO A 237 -6.60 16.34 10.41
N GLU A 238 -7.84 16.80 10.65
CA GLU A 238 -8.06 17.87 11.60
C GLU A 238 -7.22 17.48 12.82
N LEU A 239 -6.14 18.25 13.07
CA LEU A 239 -5.73 18.46 14.45
C LEU A 239 -7.04 18.76 15.17
N PRO A 240 -7.31 18.19 16.36
CA PRO A 240 -8.28 18.81 17.23
C PRO A 240 -7.78 20.23 17.39
N GLN A 241 -8.36 21.14 16.61
CA GLN A 241 -8.32 22.53 16.95
C GLN A 241 -9.11 22.51 18.24
N ASP A 242 -8.43 22.76 19.35
CA ASP A 242 -9.07 23.37 20.49
C ASP A 242 -9.59 24.74 20.03
N GLU A 243 -10.60 24.74 19.16
CA GLU A 243 -11.39 25.88 18.73
C GLU A 243 -12.44 26.16 19.81
N ASN A 244 -11.95 26.30 21.05
CA ASN A 244 -12.71 26.84 22.17
C ASN A 244 -11.86 27.79 23.04
N PHE A 245 -10.72 28.28 22.55
CA PHE A 245 -9.95 29.29 23.29
C PHE A 245 -10.00 30.72 22.72
N PHE A 246 -10.44 30.94 21.47
CA PHE A 246 -10.61 32.31 20.95
C PHE A 246 -11.76 32.39 19.94
N GLN A 247 -12.99 32.35 20.45
CA GLN A 247 -14.15 32.85 19.73
C GLN A 247 -14.23 34.36 20.06
N LEU A 248 -13.51 35.18 19.29
CA LEU A 248 -13.72 36.63 19.30
C LEU A 248 -15.09 36.88 18.68
N SER A 249 -16.09 37.09 19.53
CA SER A 249 -17.39 37.59 19.14
C SER A 249 -17.25 38.98 18.55
N GLU A 250 -17.41 39.08 17.22
CA GLU A 250 -17.90 40.31 16.58
C GLU A 250 -19.37 40.50 16.96
N ASP A 251 -19.62 40.89 18.21
CA ASP A 251 -20.83 41.61 18.57
C ASP A 251 -20.59 42.44 19.82
N GLY A 252 -21.25 43.59 19.88
CA GLY A 252 -20.84 44.73 20.68
C GLY A 252 -20.60 44.49 22.17
N ASN A 253 -19.61 45.24 22.68
CA ASN A 253 -19.56 45.75 24.05
C ASN A 253 -19.54 44.68 25.16
N THR A 254 -18.42 43.98 25.30
CA THR A 254 -18.09 43.28 26.55
C THR A 254 -16.60 43.38 26.82
N GLU A 255 -16.24 44.24 27.77
CA GLU A 255 -14.94 44.24 28.42
C GLU A 255 -14.84 42.95 29.23
N ALA A 256 -14.12 41.95 28.71
CA ALA A 256 -13.85 40.73 29.45
C ALA A 256 -12.55 40.92 30.26
N PRO A 257 -12.62 41.11 31.59
CA PRO A 257 -11.43 41.21 32.42
C PRO A 257 -10.65 39.90 32.43
N PHE A 258 -9.34 39.98 32.69
CA PHE A 258 -8.43 38.84 32.79
C PHE A 258 -9.07 37.66 33.55
N PRO A 259 -9.13 36.45 32.98
CA PRO A 259 -9.95 35.34 33.49
C PRO A 259 -9.38 34.61 34.73
N GLY A 260 -8.32 35.15 35.36
CA GLY A 260 -7.65 34.57 36.51
C GLY A 260 -7.58 35.50 37.73
N GLU A 261 -7.15 34.98 38.88
CA GLU A 261 -6.90 35.80 40.06
C GLU A 261 -5.79 36.83 39.78
N VAL A 262 -6.07 38.10 40.08
CA VAL A 262 -5.11 39.20 39.88
C VAL A 262 -4.13 39.22 41.06
N THR A 263 -3.04 38.47 40.94
CA THR A 263 -1.92 38.57 41.89
C THR A 263 -1.04 39.78 41.56
N PRO A 264 -0.23 40.29 42.52
CA PRO A 264 0.69 41.39 42.27
C PRO A 264 1.66 41.13 41.09
N GLU A 265 2.05 39.87 40.90
CA GLU A 265 2.96 39.43 39.83
C GLU A 265 2.29 39.51 38.45
N VAL A 266 1.00 39.19 38.36
CA VAL A 266 0.21 39.31 37.13
C VAL A 266 0.06 40.78 36.75
N MET A 267 -0.21 41.65 37.72
CA MET A 267 -0.28 43.10 37.50
C MET A 267 1.03 43.66 36.92
N GLU A 268 2.15 43.32 37.54
CA GLU A 268 3.48 43.77 37.11
C GLU A 268 3.81 43.29 35.69
N TRP A 269 3.42 42.06 35.35
CA TRP A 269 3.58 41.53 33.99
C TRP A 269 2.81 42.35 32.94
N PHE A 270 1.56 42.74 33.22
CA PHE A 270 0.76 43.58 32.31
C PHE A 270 1.35 44.99 32.16
N PHE A 271 1.76 45.60 33.27
CA PHE A 271 2.39 46.93 33.26
C PHE A 271 3.71 46.97 32.48
N ASN A 272 4.58 45.98 32.65
CA ASN A 272 5.84 45.87 31.90
C ASN A 272 5.62 45.62 30.39
N LYS A 273 4.41 45.18 30.00
CA LYS A 273 3.99 45.07 28.60
C LYS A 273 3.27 46.32 28.08
N GLY A 274 3.11 47.35 28.91
CA GLY A 274 2.40 48.57 28.56
C GLY A 274 0.90 48.38 28.42
N LEU A 275 0.31 47.38 29.11
CA LEU A 275 -1.08 46.99 28.98
C LEU A 275 -1.82 47.10 30.32
N ASP A 276 -3.11 47.39 30.29
CA ASP A 276 -4.01 47.24 31.44
C ASP A 276 -4.49 45.78 31.58
N LEU A 277 -5.18 45.47 32.68
CA LEU A 277 -5.76 44.13 32.94
C LEU A 277 -6.83 43.68 31.93
N ASN A 278 -7.26 44.58 31.06
CA ASN A 278 -8.21 44.32 29.98
C ASN A 278 -7.50 44.21 28.62
N GLY A 279 -6.16 44.24 28.59
CA GLY A 279 -5.35 44.16 27.38
C GLY A 279 -5.34 45.43 26.54
N LYS A 280 -5.79 46.58 27.07
CA LYS A 280 -5.69 47.88 26.40
C LYS A 280 -4.33 48.51 26.67
N PRO A 281 -3.72 49.21 25.69
CA PRO A 281 -2.48 49.92 25.91
C PRO A 281 -2.66 51.02 26.97
N LEU A 282 -1.69 51.13 27.87
CA LEU A 282 -1.69 52.14 28.93
C LEU A 282 -1.59 53.55 28.32
N PRO A 283 -2.28 54.55 28.88
CA PRO A 283 -2.13 55.94 28.47
C PRO A 283 -0.66 56.38 28.57
N ALA A 284 -0.22 57.22 27.62
CA ALA A 284 1.17 57.70 27.54
C ALA A 284 1.68 58.34 28.86
N GLU A 285 0.79 58.88 29.68
CA GLU A 285 1.07 59.46 31.00
C GLU A 285 1.63 58.45 32.03
N PHE A 286 1.44 57.13 31.82
CA PHE A 286 2.00 56.08 32.68
C PHE A 286 3.34 55.52 32.19
N LEU A 287 3.66 55.70 30.90
CA LEU A 287 4.93 55.25 30.31
C LEU A 287 6.06 56.25 30.55
N GLU A 288 5.74 57.53 30.79
CA GLU A 288 6.75 58.58 31.07
C GLU A 288 7.28 58.57 32.51
N LYS A 289 6.73 57.75 33.42
CA LYS A 289 7.11 57.74 34.85
C LYS A 289 8.20 56.75 35.24
N GLU A 290 8.65 55.87 34.34
CA GLU A 290 9.71 54.89 34.62
C GLU A 290 11.11 55.32 34.16
N GLU A 291 11.27 56.49 33.51
CA GLU A 291 12.59 57.00 33.08
C GLU A 291 13.19 58.12 33.97
N SER A 292 12.76 58.26 35.24
CA SER A 292 13.40 59.18 36.21
C SER A 292 13.95 58.49 37.45
#